data_AF-A0A0D8L7Q8-F1
#
_entry.id   AF-A0A0D8L7Q8-F1
#
_cell.length_a   1.000
_cell.length_b   1.000
_cell.length_c   1.000
_cell.angle_alpha   90.00
_cell.angle_beta   90.00
_cell.angle_gamma   90.00
#
_symmetry.space_group_name_H-M   'P 1'
#
loop_
_entity.id
_entity.type
_entity.pdbx_description
1 polymer ?
#
loop_
_entity_poly.entity_id
_entity_poly.type
_entity_poly.pdbx_seq_one_letter_code
_entity_poly.pdbx_strand_id
1 'polypeptide(L)'
;MAGLDGIINKIHPGDAMDKNLYDLPPEEAKEIPTVAPSLGDALDALAADHEFLTRGGVFTEDAINTYIDLLRADVQRLNMTPHPVEFDMYYSV
;
A
#
# COMPACT_ATOMS: atom_id res chain seq x y z
N MET A 1 -1.45 -10.91 12.07
CA MET A 1 -0.40 -11.65 11.35
C MET A 1 0.90 -10.85 11.24
N ALA A 2 0.91 -9.65 10.64
CA ALA A 2 2.14 -8.83 10.51
C ALA A 2 2.93 -8.60 11.81
N GLY A 3 2.27 -8.21 12.92
CA GLY A 3 2.96 -8.03 14.20
C GLY A 3 3.53 -9.31 14.79
N LEU A 4 2.87 -10.46 14.57
CA LEU A 4 3.40 -11.76 15.00
C LEU A 4 4.62 -12.16 14.17
N ASP A 5 4.59 -11.90 12.87
CA ASP A 5 5.74 -12.10 12.00
C ASP A 5 6.95 -11.26 12.45
N GLY A 6 6.72 -9.98 12.78
CA GLY A 6 7.76 -9.11 13.34
C GLY A 6 8.39 -9.65 14.63
N ILE A 7 7.59 -10.23 15.54
CA ILE A 7 8.09 -10.86 16.76
C ILE A 7 8.93 -12.10 16.45
N ILE A 8 8.46 -12.97 15.55
CA ILE A 8 9.14 -14.21 15.16
C ILE A 8 10.49 -13.90 14.51
N ASN A 9 10.50 -12.94 13.58
CA ASN A 9 11.68 -12.54 12.81
C ASN A 9 12.55 -11.51 13.54
N LYS A 10 12.13 -11.05 14.74
CA LYS A 10 12.82 -10.03 15.55
C LYS A 10 13.10 -8.75 14.78
N ILE A 11 12.11 -8.29 14.01
CA ILE A 11 12.22 -7.08 13.20
C ILE A 11 12.30 -5.86 14.14
N HIS A 12 13.40 -5.12 14.06
CA HIS A 12 13.56 -3.86 14.80
C HIS A 12 12.83 -2.75 14.02
N PRO A 13 11.89 -2.00 14.65
CA PRO A 13 11.11 -0.98 13.96
C PRO A 13 11.90 0.29 13.59
N GLY A 14 13.17 0.35 13.99
CA GLY A 14 13.99 1.57 13.94
C GLY A 14 13.81 2.41 15.20
N ASP A 15 14.44 3.59 15.19
CA ASP A 15 14.32 4.55 16.28
C ASP A 15 12.98 5.29 16.20
N ALA A 16 12.41 5.64 17.35
CA ALA A 16 11.19 6.41 17.41
C ALA A 16 11.41 7.83 16.84
N MET A 17 10.45 8.31 16.05
CA MET A 17 10.48 9.66 15.51
C MET A 17 9.80 10.63 16.49
N ASP A 18 10.57 11.54 17.09
CA ASP A 18 10.06 12.58 17.99
C ASP A 18 9.75 13.92 17.28
N LYS A 19 9.90 13.97 15.95
CA LYS A 19 9.66 15.16 15.12
C LYS A 19 8.24 15.18 14.55
N ASN A 20 7.70 16.37 14.29
CA ASN A 20 6.43 16.53 13.57
C ASN A 20 6.61 16.16 12.10
N LEU A 21 5.96 15.07 11.66
CA LEU A 21 6.09 14.52 10.30
C LEU A 21 5.66 15.50 9.19
N TYR A 22 4.78 16.45 9.49
CA TYR A 22 4.30 17.43 8.50
C TYR A 22 5.26 18.63 8.30
N ASP A 23 6.17 18.86 9.26
CA ASP A 23 7.08 20.00 9.26
C ASP A 23 8.53 19.60 8.94
N LEU A 24 8.76 18.35 8.53
CA LEU A 24 10.08 17.85 8.20
C LEU A 24 10.63 18.52 6.92
N PRO A 25 11.93 18.87 6.89
CA PRO A 25 12.60 19.23 5.66
C PRO A 25 12.44 18.11 4.61
N PRO A 26 12.26 18.43 3.32
CA PRO A 26 12.05 17.42 2.27
C PRO A 26 13.15 16.35 2.20
N GLU A 27 14.39 16.70 2.55
CA GLU A 27 15.49 15.74 2.57
C GLU A 27 15.35 14.71 3.69
N GLU A 28 14.89 15.11 4.89
CA GLU A 28 14.64 14.17 5.99
C GLU A 28 13.37 13.34 5.75
N ALA A 29 12.35 13.92 5.13
CA ALA A 29 11.10 13.21 4.84
C ALA A 29 11.28 12.06 3.84
N LYS A 30 12.24 12.16 2.90
CA LYS A 30 12.55 11.09 1.92
C LYS A 30 13.10 9.83 2.56
N GLU A 31 13.72 9.93 3.72
CA GLU A 31 14.32 8.78 4.42
C GLU A 31 13.27 7.97 5.19
N ILE A 32 12.05 8.49 5.34
CA ILE A 32 10.98 7.85 6.10
C ILE A 32 10.17 6.94 5.17
N PRO A 33 10.05 5.63 5.48
CA PRO A 33 9.16 4.74 4.76
C PRO A 33 7.71 5.24 4.85
N THR A 34 7.03 5.34 3.70
CA THR A 34 5.64 5.77 3.62
C THR A 34 4.71 4.61 3.28
N VAL A 35 3.41 4.81 3.52
CA VAL A 35 2.36 3.89 3.06
C VAL A 35 2.27 3.86 1.53
N ALA A 36 1.61 2.84 0.99
CA ALA A 36 1.33 2.73 -0.43
C ALA A 36 0.56 3.96 -0.94
N PRO A 37 0.96 4.58 -2.06
CA PRO A 37 0.35 5.83 -2.54
C PRO A 37 -0.97 5.60 -3.29
N SER A 38 -1.24 4.38 -3.73
CA SER A 38 -2.52 4.01 -4.34
C SER A 38 -2.97 2.62 -3.91
N LEU A 39 -4.25 2.32 -4.17
CA LEU A 39 -4.76 0.96 -4.00
C LEU A 39 -4.03 -0.03 -4.92
N GLY A 40 -3.66 0.38 -6.14
CA GLY A 40 -2.90 -0.47 -7.06
C GLY A 40 -1.55 -0.89 -6.47
N ASP A 41 -0.80 0.06 -5.91
CA ASP A 41 0.51 -0.23 -5.29
C ASP A 41 0.36 -1.11 -4.05
N ALA A 42 -0.70 -0.90 -3.27
CA ALA A 42 -0.98 -1.75 -2.11
C ALA A 42 -1.30 -3.21 -2.51
N LEU A 43 -2.02 -3.41 -3.62
CA LEU A 43 -2.31 -4.74 -4.17
C LEU A 43 -1.05 -5.40 -4.75
N ASP A 44 -0.17 -4.64 -5.39
CA ASP A 44 1.13 -5.13 -5.87
C ASP A 44 2.03 -5.53 -4.70
N ALA A 45 2.07 -4.73 -3.63
CA ALA A 45 2.80 -5.07 -2.41
C ALA A 45 2.24 -6.33 -1.74
N LEU A 46 0.92 -6.46 -1.64
CA LEU A 46 0.27 -7.67 -1.11
C LEU A 46 0.58 -8.90 -1.97
N ALA A 47 0.57 -8.76 -3.30
CA ALA A 47 0.93 -9.85 -4.21
C ALA A 47 2.40 -10.27 -4.03
N ALA A 48 3.30 -9.32 -3.80
CA ALA A 48 4.74 -9.57 -3.64
C ALA A 48 5.11 -10.11 -2.24
N ASP A 49 4.40 -9.71 -1.18
CA ASP A 49 4.69 -10.09 0.20
C ASP A 49 3.40 -10.37 0.99
N HIS A 50 2.96 -11.63 0.97
CA HIS A 50 1.81 -12.12 1.75
C HIS A 50 2.11 -13.38 2.56
N GLU A 51 3.36 -13.85 2.61
CA GLU A 51 3.72 -15.07 3.34
C GLU A 51 3.40 -14.94 4.84
N PHE A 52 3.57 -13.73 5.38
CA PHE A 52 3.21 -13.45 6.77
C PHE A 52 1.72 -13.67 7.06
N LEU A 53 0.84 -13.59 6.05
CA LEU A 53 -0.60 -13.85 6.17
C LEU A 53 -0.95 -15.33 6.05
N THR A 54 -0.25 -16.07 5.18
CA THR A 54 -0.53 -17.49 4.93
C THR A 54 0.05 -18.40 6.00
N ARG A 55 1.01 -17.92 6.80
CA ARG A 55 1.58 -18.67 7.92
C ARG A 55 0.49 -19.15 8.89
N GLY A 56 0.50 -20.45 9.20
CA GLY A 56 -0.49 -21.07 10.08
C GLY A 56 -1.87 -21.28 9.45
N GLY A 57 -2.00 -21.08 8.13
CA GLY A 57 -3.24 -21.33 7.39
C GLY A 57 -4.37 -20.35 7.72
N VAL A 58 -4.03 -19.17 8.25
CA VAL A 58 -5.03 -18.13 8.59
C VAL A 58 -5.64 -17.55 7.32
N PHE A 59 -4.81 -17.28 6.32
CA PHE A 59 -5.22 -16.96 4.96
C PHE A 59 -4.72 -18.05 4.01
N THR A 60 -5.49 -18.32 2.96
CA THR A 60 -5.08 -19.20 1.86
C THR A 60 -4.58 -18.35 0.69
N GLU A 61 -3.67 -18.92 -0.09
CA GLU A 61 -3.23 -18.34 -1.38
C GLU A 61 -4.42 -17.97 -2.27
N ASP A 62 -5.41 -18.86 -2.37
CA ASP A 62 -6.62 -18.67 -3.17
C ASP A 62 -7.45 -17.45 -2.70
N ALA A 63 -7.61 -17.28 -1.38
CA ALA A 63 -8.35 -16.15 -0.82
C ALA A 63 -7.64 -14.81 -1.12
N ILE A 64 -6.31 -14.78 -1.01
CA ILE A 64 -5.51 -13.57 -1.27
C ILE A 64 -5.55 -13.21 -2.75
N ASN A 65 -5.31 -14.19 -3.64
CA ASN A 65 -5.34 -13.96 -5.09
C ASN A 65 -6.72 -13.50 -5.56
N THR A 66 -7.79 -14.14 -5.08
CA THR A 66 -9.17 -13.75 -5.42
C THR A 66 -9.49 -12.32 -4.94
N TYR A 67 -9.01 -11.94 -3.75
CA TYR A 67 -9.20 -10.59 -3.22
C TYR A 67 -8.47 -9.54 -4.07
N ILE A 68 -7.24 -9.84 -4.49
CA ILE A 68 -6.45 -8.98 -5.38
C ILE A 68 -7.18 -8.79 -6.71
N ASP A 69 -7.63 -9.88 -7.33
CA ASP A 69 -8.30 -9.83 -8.64
C ASP A 69 -9.58 -8.99 -8.60
N LEU A 70 -10.39 -9.15 -7.55
CA LEU A 70 -11.62 -8.39 -7.36
C LEU A 70 -11.33 -6.89 -7.29
N LEU A 71 -10.34 -6.48 -6.49
CA LEU A 71 -10.02 -5.07 -6.33
C LEU A 71 -9.26 -4.49 -7.53
N ARG A 72 -8.48 -5.29 -8.26
CA ARG A 72 -7.87 -4.85 -9.52
C ARG A 72 -8.92 -4.46 -10.55
N ALA A 73 -10.06 -5.14 -10.59
CA ALA A 73 -11.17 -4.77 -11.47
C ALA A 73 -11.74 -3.37 -11.13
N ASP A 74 -11.86 -3.05 -9.83
CA ASP A 74 -12.30 -1.73 -9.37
C ASP A 74 -11.27 -0.63 -9.70
N VAL A 75 -9.99 -0.91 -9.46
CA VAL A 75 -8.88 0.00 -9.83
C VAL A 75 -8.90 0.27 -11.34
N GLN A 76 -9.05 -0.78 -12.15
CA GLN A 76 -9.10 -0.65 -13.60
C GLN A 76 -10.28 0.21 -14.04
N ARG A 77 -11.46 0.01 -13.45
CA ARG A 77 -12.65 0.81 -13.75
C ARG A 77 -12.41 2.28 -13.45
N LEU A 78 -11.84 2.60 -12.29
CA LEU A 78 -11.55 3.98 -11.90
C LEU A 78 -10.55 4.62 -12.88
N ASN A 79 -9.44 3.94 -13.17
CA ASN A 79 -8.38 4.45 -14.04
C ASN A 79 -8.83 4.64 -15.49
N MET A 80 -9.80 3.86 -15.98
CA MET A 80 -10.34 3.97 -17.34
C MET A 80 -11.49 4.98 -17.46
N THR A 81 -11.96 5.56 -16.35
CA THR A 81 -13.07 6.52 -16.35
C THR A 81 -12.51 7.93 -16.21
N PRO A 82 -12.75 8.84 -17.18
CA PRO A 82 -12.33 10.23 -17.06
C PRO A 82 -12.89 10.88 -15.79
N HIS A 83 -12.02 11.48 -14.99
CA HIS A 83 -12.44 12.17 -13.79
C HIS A 83 -13.00 13.57 -14.13
N PRO A 84 -14.07 14.07 -13.48
CA PRO A 84 -14.61 15.41 -13.76
C PRO A 84 -13.58 16.55 -13.67
N VAL A 85 -12.58 16.41 -12.79
CA VAL A 85 -11.47 17.38 -12.68
C VAL A 85 -10.61 17.42 -13.95
N GLU A 86 -10.49 16.33 -14.71
CA GLU A 86 -9.78 16.34 -15.98
C GLU A 86 -10.47 17.24 -17.01
N PHE A 87 -11.80 17.34 -16.97
CA PHE A 87 -12.52 18.31 -17.81
C PHE A 87 -12.20 19.74 -17.40
N ASP A 88 -12.18 20.05 -16.10
CA ASP A 88 -11.76 21.38 -15.62
C ASP A 88 -10.30 21.71 -16.04
N MET A 89 -9.40 20.74 -15.95
CA MET A 89 -7.99 20.92 -16.29
C MET A 89 -7.71 21.01 -17.80
N TYR A 90 -8.42 20.23 -18.63
CA TYR A 90 -8.01 19.99 -20.02
C TYR A 90 -9.05 20.32 -21.09
N TYR A 91 -10.31 20.63 -20.75
CA TYR A 91 -11.36 20.85 -21.75
C TYR A 91 -11.13 22.06 -22.65
N SER A 92 -10.43 23.08 -22.13
CA SER A 92 -10.21 24.37 -22.83
C SER A 92 -8.79 24.53 -23.38
N VAL A 93 -7.99 23.46 -23.35
CA VAL A 93 -6.61 23.46 -23.86
C VAL A 93 -6.62 23.49 -25.39
#